data_AF-A0A2E4HL44-F1
#
_entry.id   AF-A0A2E4HL44-F1
#
_cell.length_a   1.000
_cell.length_b   1.000
_cell.length_c   1.000
_cell.angle_alpha   90.00
_cell.angle_beta   90.00
_cell.angle_gamma   90.00
#
_symmetry.space_group_name_H-M   'P 1'
#
loop_
_entity.id
_entity.type
_entity.pdbx_description
1 polymer ?
#
loop_
_entity_poly.entity_id
_entity_poly.type
_entity_poly.pdbx_seq_one_letter_code
_entity_poly.pdbx_strand_id
1 'polypeptide(L)'
;MGIMIGDRIQLPNGLGAENTYGSFGPSEIHIEKVENDENDNNDNGLKQYRIYGRAMIWSSEQYRIEGRPPIDMVSIQVVLPESSLNNNIYYLLYSEWKSKYTNTTDLI
;
A
#
# COMPACT_ATOMS: atom_id res chain seq x y z
N MET A 1 -9.51 8.36 2.01
CA MET A 1 -9.22 6.94 2.30
C MET A 1 -7.87 6.79 2.97
N GLY A 2 -7.88 6.89 4.29
CA GLY A 2 -6.77 6.50 5.16
C GLY A 2 -7.23 5.43 6.14
N ILE A 3 -6.31 4.89 6.93
CA ILE A 3 -6.62 4.00 8.06
C ILE A 3 -6.05 4.59 9.33
N MET A 4 -6.77 4.39 10.43
CA MET A 4 -6.15 4.34 11.74
C MET A 4 -5.59 2.94 11.96
N ILE A 5 -4.34 2.86 12.41
CA ILE A 5 -3.65 1.63 12.78
C ILE A 5 -3.55 1.61 14.30
N GLY A 6 -4.33 0.73 14.93
CA GLY A 6 -4.31 0.53 16.37
C GLY A 6 -3.12 -0.32 16.84
N ASP A 7 -2.49 -1.06 15.93
CA ASP A 7 -1.28 -1.82 16.21
C ASP A 7 -0.11 -0.88 16.56
N ARG A 8 0.82 -1.38 17.39
CA ARG A 8 2.07 -0.69 17.66
C ARG A 8 3.02 -0.87 16.49
N ILE A 9 3.39 0.24 15.84
CA ILE A 9 4.39 0.29 14.79
C ILE A 9 5.76 0.49 15.43
N GLN A 10 6.68 -0.43 15.15
CA GLN A 10 8.07 -0.35 15.62
C GLN A 10 8.91 0.45 14.62
N LEU A 11 9.51 1.55 15.09
CA LEU A 11 10.35 2.41 14.27
C LEU A 11 11.83 1.96 14.29
N PRO A 12 12.63 2.29 13.26
CA PRO A 12 14.03 1.87 13.16
C PRO A 12 14.92 2.34 14.32
N ASN A 13 14.53 3.41 15.01
CA ASN A 13 15.25 3.96 16.16
C ASN A 13 14.92 3.28 17.49
N GLY A 14 14.13 2.20 17.48
CA GLY A 14 13.74 1.47 18.68
C GLY A 14 12.49 2.03 19.39
N LEU A 15 11.94 3.15 18.92
CA LEU A 15 10.67 3.68 19.43
C LEU A 15 9.46 2.93 18.85
N GLY A 16 8.33 3.01 19.54
CA GLY A 16 7.05 2.51 19.04
C GLY A 16 6.02 3.62 18.97
N ALA A 17 5.12 3.55 17.99
CA ALA A 17 3.97 4.44 17.86
C ALA A 17 2.68 3.62 17.80
N GLU A 18 1.64 4.09 18.48
CA GLU A 18 0.32 3.44 18.54
C GLU A 18 -0.75 4.43 18.09
N ASN A 19 -1.90 3.94 17.63
CA ASN A 19 -3.01 4.77 17.12
C ASN A 19 -2.53 5.75 16.04
N THR A 20 -1.75 5.22 15.10
CA THR A 20 -1.16 6.01 14.01
C THR A 20 -2.15 6.14 12.87
N TYR A 21 -1.94 7.14 12.02
CA TYR A 21 -2.74 7.33 10.81
C TYR A 21 -1.89 7.03 9.60
N GLY A 22 -2.45 6.39 8.57
CA GLY A 22 -1.76 6.35 7.29
C GLY A 22 -2.68 6.43 6.08
N SER A 23 -2.07 6.80 4.96
CA SER A 23 -2.76 7.04 3.69
C SER A 23 -1.75 6.90 2.55
N PHE A 24 -2.25 6.52 1.37
CA PHE A 24 -1.49 6.68 0.13
C PHE A 24 -1.41 8.17 -0.24
N GLY A 25 -0.25 8.59 -0.74
CA GLY A 25 -0.09 9.88 -1.40
C GLY A 25 -0.60 9.83 -2.85
N PRO A 26 -1.16 10.93 -3.40
CA PRO A 26 -1.68 10.97 -4.79
C PRO A 26 -0.63 10.63 -5.86
N SER A 27 0.65 10.90 -5.59
CA SER A 27 1.76 10.71 -6.51
C SER A 27 2.49 9.37 -6.37
N GLU A 28 2.01 8.47 -5.52
CA GLU A 28 2.80 7.32 -5.08
C GLU A 28 2.38 5.98 -5.68
N ILE A 29 1.35 5.98 -6.55
CA ILE A 29 0.82 4.77 -7.17
C ILE A 29 1.27 4.65 -8.62
N HIS A 30 1.82 3.48 -8.96
CA HIS A 30 2.38 3.16 -10.26
C HIS A 30 1.87 1.79 -10.72
N ILE A 31 1.75 1.60 -12.03
CA ILE A 31 1.36 0.32 -12.64
C ILE A 31 2.38 0.00 -13.72
N GLU A 32 2.92 -1.21 -13.65
CA GLU A 32 3.91 -1.74 -14.56
C GLU A 32 3.36 -3.02 -15.19
N LYS A 33 3.45 -3.16 -16.51
CA LYS A 33 3.17 -4.43 -17.19
C LYS A 33 4.38 -5.33 -17.00
N VAL A 34 4.16 -6.54 -16.48
CA VAL A 34 5.20 -7.56 -16.37
C VAL A 34 5.03 -8.50 -17.56
N GLU A 35 6.01 -8.48 -18.46
CA GLU A 35 6.11 -9.45 -19.55
C GLU A 35 6.95 -10.62 -19.02
N ASN A 36 6.37 -11.82 -18.98
CA ASN A 36 7.15 -13.02 -18.67
C ASN A 36 8.06 -13.27 -19.87
N ASP A 37 9.37 -13.36 -19.61
CA ASP A 37 10.39 -13.65 -20.62
C ASP A 37 10.00 -14.90 -21.43
N GLU A 38 10.16 -14.82 -22.75
CA GLU A 38 9.70 -15.78 -23.77
C GLU A 38 10.31 -17.20 -23.67
N ASN A 39 11.00 -17.55 -22.58
CA ASN A 39 11.69 -18.83 -22.41
C ASN A 39 10.92 -19.88 -21.60
N ASP A 40 9.75 -19.56 -21.05
CA ASP A 40 8.91 -20.55 -20.37
C ASP A 40 7.86 -21.11 -21.34
N ASN A 41 8.18 -22.24 -21.99
CA ASN A 41 7.35 -22.96 -22.97
C ASN A 41 6.07 -23.58 -22.36
N ASN A 42 5.57 -23.02 -21.25
CA ASN A 42 4.43 -23.54 -20.52
C ASN A 42 3.49 -22.45 -19.97
N ASP A 43 3.64 -21.19 -20.38
CA ASP A 43 2.79 -20.11 -19.89
C ASP A 43 1.83 -19.60 -20.97
N ASN A 44 0.53 -19.68 -20.69
CA ASN A 44 -0.58 -19.35 -21.58
C ASN A 44 -0.73 -17.83 -21.81
N GLY A 45 0.35 -17.10 -22.14
CA GLY A 45 0.31 -15.70 -22.58
C GLY A 45 -0.44 -14.74 -21.62
N LEU A 46 -0.57 -15.09 -20.35
CA LEU A 46 -1.32 -14.30 -19.38
C LEU A 46 -0.50 -13.07 -19.01
N LYS A 47 -0.84 -11.93 -19.61
CA LYS A 47 -0.26 -10.64 -19.26
C LYS A 47 -0.51 -10.35 -17.78
N GLN A 48 0.55 -10.09 -17.03
CA GLN A 48 0.48 -9.71 -15.64
C GLN A 48 0.77 -8.22 -15.48
N TYR A 49 0.20 -7.63 -14.44
CA TYR A 49 0.44 -6.25 -14.04
C TYR A 49 0.92 -6.25 -12.60
N ARG A 50 1.97 -5.47 -12.37
CA ARG A 50 2.47 -5.13 -11.05
C ARG A 50 1.97 -3.73 -10.72
N ILE A 51 1.20 -3.63 -9.65
CA ILE A 51 0.76 -2.37 -9.07
C ILE A 51 1.66 -2.09 -7.88
N TYR A 52 2.23 -0.90 -7.83
CA TYR A 52 3.05 -0.41 -6.75
C TYR A 52 2.40 0.81 -6.11
N GLY A 53 2.45 0.90 -4.79
CA GLY A 53 2.03 2.06 -4.02
C GLY A 53 2.98 2.29 -2.85
N ARG A 54 3.12 3.54 -2.43
CA ARG A 54 3.71 3.86 -1.12
C ARG A 54 2.61 4.44 -0.22
N ALA A 55 2.49 3.86 0.96
CA ALA A 55 1.67 4.40 2.03
C ALA A 55 2.58 5.11 3.01
N MET A 56 2.16 6.31 3.42
CA MET A 56 2.82 7.08 4.45
C MET A 56 2.07 6.92 5.77
N ILE A 57 2.81 6.91 6.87
CA ILE A 57 2.27 6.77 8.22
C ILE A 57 2.69 7.98 9.03
N TRP A 58 1.73 8.61 9.68
CA TRP A 58 1.88 9.73 10.61
C TRP A 58 1.50 9.29 12.01
N SER A 59 2.00 10.01 13.02
CA SER A 59 1.60 9.79 14.42
C SER A 59 0.10 9.95 14.64
N SER A 60 -0.57 10.80 13.86
CA SER A 60 -2.03 10.95 13.83
C SER A 60 -2.51 11.62 12.54
N GLU A 61 -3.81 11.62 12.30
CA GLU A 61 -4.41 12.28 11.13
C GLU A 61 -4.14 13.79 11.12
N GLN A 62 -4.17 14.43 12.30
CA GLN A 62 -3.89 15.86 12.45
C GLN A 62 -2.49 16.23 11.95
N TYR A 63 -1.49 15.38 12.19
CA TYR A 63 -0.13 15.60 11.69
C TYR A 63 -0.09 15.62 10.16
N ARG A 64 -0.84 14.74 9.50
CA ARG A 64 -0.98 14.72 8.04
C ARG A 64 -1.65 16.00 7.53
N ILE A 65 -2.74 16.43 8.17
CA ILE A 65 -3.48 17.66 7.82
C ILE A 65 -2.60 18.91 7.95
N GLU A 66 -1.78 18.97 9.00
CA GLU A 66 -0.83 20.06 9.24
C GLU A 66 0.42 20.01 8.34
N GLY A 67 0.54 19.01 7.46
CA GLY A 67 1.71 18.85 6.59
C GLY A 67 2.98 18.45 7.35
N ARG A 68 2.85 17.80 8.51
CA ARG A 68 3.99 17.24 9.24
C ARG A 68 4.57 16.04 8.49
N PRO A 69 5.87 15.76 8.64
CA PRO A 69 6.49 14.59 8.01
C PRO A 69 5.90 13.28 8.57
N PRO A 70 5.84 12.23 7.74
CA PRO A 70 5.48 10.90 8.21
C PRO A 70 6.56 10.33 9.15
N ILE A 71 6.14 9.48 10.07
CA ILE A 71 7.02 8.72 10.96
C ILE A 71 7.53 7.43 10.31
N ASP A 72 6.82 6.91 9.32
CA ASP A 72 7.20 5.72 8.57
C ASP A 72 6.61 5.71 7.15
N MET A 73 7.18 4.90 6.26
CA MET A 73 6.74 4.71 4.88
C MET A 73 6.79 3.23 4.51
N VAL A 74 5.68 2.73 3.98
CA VAL A 74 5.55 1.31 3.61
C VAL A 74 5.36 1.23 2.10
N SER A 75 6.19 0.42 1.45
CA SER A 75 5.97 0.03 0.04
C SER A 75 4.99 -1.15 -0.02
N ILE A 76 4.01 -1.05 -0.91
CA ILE A 76 2.98 -2.05 -1.14
C ILE A 76 3.00 -2.41 -2.62
N GLN A 77 2.95 -3.71 -2.90
CA GLN A 77 2.98 -4.23 -4.24
C GLN A 77 1.94 -5.33 -4.36
N VAL A 78 1.16 -5.30 -5.44
CA VAL A 78 0.22 -6.35 -5.82
C VAL A 78 0.55 -6.77 -7.25
N VAL A 79 0.63 -8.08 -7.49
CA VAL A 79 0.75 -8.64 -8.85
C VAL A 79 -0.56 -9.31 -9.19
N LEU A 80 -1.14 -8.97 -10.34
CA LEU A 80 -2.44 -9.48 -10.76
C LEU A 80 -2.50 -9.70 -12.28
N PRO A 81 -3.35 -10.63 -12.75
CA PRO A 81 -3.58 -10.84 -14.17
C PRO A 81 -4.34 -9.66 -14.79
N GLU A 82 -4.18 -9.42 -16.10
CA GLU A 82 -4.87 -8.35 -16.85
C GLU A 82 -6.39 -8.33 -16.61
N SER A 83 -7.02 -9.51 -16.50
CA SER A 83 -8.46 -9.65 -16.24
C SER A 83 -8.92 -8.99 -14.93
N SER A 84 -8.00 -8.81 -13.97
CA SER A 84 -8.28 -8.24 -12.65
C SER A 84 -7.96 -6.73 -12.56
N LEU A 85 -7.44 -6.12 -13.64
CA LEU A 85 -7.04 -4.70 -13.67
C LEU A 85 -8.24 -3.73 -13.68
N ASN A 86 -9.45 -4.21 -14.00
CA ASN A 86 -10.67 -3.40 -13.97
C ASN A 86 -11.12 -3.00 -12.55
N ASN A 87 -10.51 -3.59 -11.52
CA ASN A 87 -10.76 -3.21 -10.13
C ASN A 87 -10.11 -1.86 -9.81
N ASN A 88 -10.67 -1.16 -8.81
CA ASN A 88 -10.06 0.08 -8.33
C ASN A 88 -8.65 -0.20 -7.76
N ILE A 89 -7.62 0.28 -8.44
CA ILE A 89 -6.20 0.12 -8.07
C ILE A 89 -5.92 0.59 -6.64
N TYR A 90 -6.51 1.72 -6.23
CA TYR A 90 -6.37 2.20 -4.86
C TYR A 90 -6.95 1.20 -3.86
N TYR A 91 -8.11 0.62 -4.16
CA TYR A 91 -8.72 -0.39 -3.30
C TYR A 91 -7.88 -1.66 -3.16
N LEU A 92 -7.25 -2.11 -4.25
CA LEU A 92 -6.35 -3.27 -4.23
C LEU A 92 -5.13 -3.02 -3.33
N LEU A 93 -4.43 -1.90 -3.53
CA LEU A 93 -3.29 -1.50 -2.71
C LEU A 93 -3.70 -1.26 -1.25
N TYR A 94 -4.85 -0.63 -1.04
CA TYR A 94 -5.40 -0.38 0.29
C TYR A 94 -5.71 -1.68 1.04
N SER A 95 -6.33 -2.64 0.37
CA SER A 95 -6.67 -3.94 0.97
C SER A 95 -5.42 -4.73 1.32
N GLU A 96 -4.43 -4.76 0.41
CA GLU A 96 -3.13 -5.40 0.65
C GLU A 96 -2.33 -4.72 1.76
N TRP A 97 -2.44 -3.40 1.89
CA TRP A 97 -1.79 -2.67 2.96
C TRP A 97 -2.45 -2.93 4.31
N LYS A 98 -3.79 -2.87 4.35
CA LYS A 98 -4.60 -3.10 5.55
C LYS A 98 -4.40 -4.50 6.12
N SER A 99 -4.21 -5.52 5.27
CA SER A 99 -3.98 -6.91 5.71
C SER A 99 -2.68 -7.11 6.50
N LYS A 100 -1.74 -6.16 6.45
CA LYS A 100 -0.50 -6.19 7.23
C LYS A 100 -0.70 -5.90 8.72
N TYR A 101 -1.89 -5.44 9.11
CA TYR A 101 -2.23 -5.03 10.46
C TYR A 101 -3.43 -5.82 10.99
N THR A 102 -3.46 -6.06 12.29
CA THR A 102 -4.52 -6.80 12.97
C THR A 102 -5.65 -5.89 13.44
N ASN A 103 -5.33 -4.65 13.82
CA ASN A 103 -6.31 -3.67 14.29
C ASN A 103 -6.28 -2.40 13.43
N THR A 104 -7.27 -2.25 12.55
CA THR A 104 -7.40 -1.08 11.67
C THR A 104 -8.84 -0.58 11.60
N THR A 105 -8.99 0.74 11.49
CA THR A 105 -10.26 1.41 11.26
C THR A 105 -10.19 2.24 9.99
N ASP A 106 -11.15 2.05 9.08
CA ASP A 106 -11.22 2.81 7.84
C ASP A 106 -11.68 4.25 8.13
N LEU A 107 -10.98 5.23 7.56
CA LEU A 107 -11.34 6.63 7.60
C LEU A 107 -11.68 7.12 6.18
N ILE A 108 -12.81 7.84 6.07
CA ILE A 108 -13.37 8.35 4.81
C ILE A 108 -12.50 9.50 4.31
#